data_AF-A0A9W8JJZ8-F1
#
_entry.id   AF-A0A9W8JJZ8-F1
#
_cell.length_a   1.000
_cell.length_b   1.000
_cell.length_c   1.000
_cell.angle_alpha   90.00
_cell.angle_beta   90.00
_cell.angle_gamma   90.00
#
_symmetry.space_group_name_H-M   'P 1'
#
loop_
_entity.id
_entity.type
_entity.pdbx_description
1 polymer ?
#
loop_
_entity_poly.entity_id
_entity_poly.type
_entity_poly.pdbx_seq_one_letter_code
_entity_poly.pdbx_strand_id
1 'polypeptide(L)'
;MAWELGNDLRCSSTLKASNNCNPQTITRWAAEISKYIKELDHKHLVTAGDSGFYCLECPKLFAKTSTPKRPALEGPSFDGSYGIDTEDLVSIPSIDFGSLQISPEQIQLFPVLKKVKPATQAIGDGGKWIEVHSQTSILLKKPEALLSSGIVPKTNWKYFVPNNQSTLQPDGVPCHGVERFQVEYSITYWASAAINGNVDGVLQANWLQEGLTSHGTTNPIWDRRAKRQSAPLGDSPQNGYANEPRYEGAATGQTAEQFASSAPPV
;
A
#
# COMPACT_ATOMS: atom_id res chain seq x y z
N MET A 1 12.83 -11.69 -0.73
CA MET A 1 11.38 -11.47 -0.92
C MET A 1 11.13 -10.87 -2.29
N ALA A 2 11.23 -9.55 -2.50
CA ALA A 2 11.08 -8.95 -3.82
C ALA A 2 11.77 -7.58 -3.92
N TRP A 3 12.08 -7.14 -5.14
CA TRP A 3 12.28 -5.75 -5.50
C TRP A 3 10.94 -5.11 -5.87
N GLU A 4 10.72 -3.88 -5.43
CA GLU A 4 9.56 -3.07 -5.81
C GLU A 4 10.04 -1.88 -6.65
N LEU A 5 9.44 -1.66 -7.83
CA LEU A 5 9.93 -0.62 -8.74
C LEU A 5 9.66 0.78 -8.21
N GLY A 6 8.50 1.00 -7.61
CA GLY A 6 8.19 2.26 -6.94
C GLY A 6 6.94 2.16 -6.09
N ASN A 7 7.00 2.78 -4.92
CA ASN A 7 5.86 2.87 -4.01
C ASN A 7 4.78 3.78 -4.60
N ASP A 8 3.61 3.20 -4.88
CA ASP A 8 2.43 3.89 -5.39
C ASP A 8 2.70 4.65 -6.71
N LEU A 9 3.25 3.95 -7.70
CA LEU A 9 3.50 4.49 -9.04
C LEU A 9 2.23 5.14 -9.60
N ARG A 10 2.33 6.39 -10.07
CA ARG A 10 1.26 7.15 -10.71
C ARG A 10 1.80 8.19 -11.67
N CYS A 11 0.94 8.65 -12.57
CA CYS A 11 1.26 9.80 -13.41
C CYS A 11 1.24 11.14 -12.67
N SER A 12 0.52 11.22 -11.56
CA SER A 12 0.43 12.44 -10.74
C SER A 12 0.33 12.13 -9.26
N SER A 13 0.84 13.06 -8.46
CA SER A 13 0.79 13.03 -7.00
C SER A 13 0.89 14.48 -6.51
N THR A 14 1.90 14.85 -5.72
CA THR A 14 2.21 16.25 -5.38
C THR A 14 2.55 17.11 -6.61
N LEU A 15 3.00 16.47 -7.70
CA LEU A 15 3.20 17.10 -9.01
C LEU A 15 2.11 16.65 -9.99
N LYS A 16 1.72 17.58 -10.87
CA LYS A 16 0.77 17.30 -11.96
C LYS A 16 1.41 16.35 -12.98
N ALA A 17 0.57 15.52 -13.59
CA ALA A 17 0.99 14.71 -14.72
C ALA A 17 1.42 15.59 -15.90
N SER A 18 2.44 15.14 -16.64
CA SER A 18 2.70 15.67 -17.97
C SER A 18 1.62 15.21 -18.95
N ASN A 19 1.43 15.95 -20.04
CA ASN A 19 0.44 15.60 -21.08
C ASN A 19 0.70 14.23 -21.73
N ASN A 20 1.91 13.68 -21.59
CA ASN A 20 2.31 12.41 -22.18
C ASN A 20 2.33 11.25 -21.17
N CYS A 21 2.00 11.51 -19.90
CA CYS A 21 1.91 10.44 -18.92
C CYS A 21 0.52 9.78 -19.01
N ASN A 22 0.52 8.48 -19.29
CA ASN A 22 -0.66 7.63 -19.38
C ASN A 22 -0.26 6.20 -18.96
N PRO A 23 -1.20 5.24 -18.87
CA PRO A 23 -0.88 3.87 -18.49
C PRO A 23 0.25 3.22 -19.27
N GLN A 24 0.29 3.39 -20.59
CA GLN A 24 1.37 2.81 -21.41
C GLN A 24 2.75 3.42 -21.11
N THR A 25 2.81 4.69 -20.69
CA THR A 25 4.06 5.33 -20.28
C THR A 25 4.65 4.64 -19.06
N ILE A 26 3.83 4.39 -18.03
CA ILE A 26 4.28 3.70 -16.82
C ILE A 26 4.57 2.22 -17.11
N THR A 27 3.73 1.53 -17.90
CA THR A 27 3.96 0.12 -18.26
C THR A 27 5.26 -0.08 -19.03
N ARG A 28 5.60 0.80 -19.98
CA ARG A 28 6.89 0.74 -20.70
C ARG A 28 8.08 0.94 -19.76
N TRP A 29 8.00 1.94 -18.88
CA TRP A 29 9.04 2.18 -17.88
C TRP A 29 9.21 0.98 -16.96
N ALA A 30 8.11 0.43 -16.44
CA ALA A 30 8.13 -0.75 -15.57
C ALA A 30 8.74 -1.97 -16.27
N ALA A 31 8.46 -2.17 -17.56
CA ALA A 31 9.03 -3.25 -18.35
C ALA A 31 10.55 -3.10 -18.54
N GLU A 32 11.02 -1.87 -18.81
CA GLU A 32 12.45 -1.58 -18.93
C GLU A 32 13.19 -1.81 -17.61
N ILE A 33 12.70 -1.23 -16.51
CA ILE A 33 13.36 -1.29 -15.21
C ILE A 33 13.29 -2.70 -14.61
N SER A 34 12.15 -3.38 -14.65
CA SER A 34 12.05 -4.76 -14.14
C SER A 34 12.95 -5.71 -14.92
N LYS A 35 13.06 -5.56 -16.25
CA LYS A 35 13.99 -6.35 -17.06
C LYS A 35 15.43 -6.08 -16.64
N TYR A 36 15.82 -4.82 -16.46
CA TYR A 36 17.16 -4.45 -16.02
C TYR A 36 17.49 -5.03 -14.63
N ILE A 37 16.55 -4.97 -13.68
CA ILE A 37 16.71 -5.61 -12.36
C ILE A 37 16.93 -7.11 -12.52
N LYS A 38 16.14 -7.78 -13.37
CA LYS A 38 16.31 -9.22 -13.61
C LYS A 38 17.67 -9.56 -14.23
N GLU A 39 18.26 -8.70 -15.06
CA GLU A 39 19.62 -8.89 -15.59
C GLU A 39 20.71 -8.80 -14.50
N LEU A 40 20.47 -8.02 -13.45
CA LEU A 40 21.38 -7.90 -12.30
C LEU A 40 21.13 -8.98 -11.24
N ASP A 41 19.86 -9.37 -11.06
CA ASP A 41 19.38 -10.22 -9.99
C ASP A 41 18.31 -11.20 -10.49
N HIS A 42 18.77 -12.40 -10.81
CA HIS A 42 17.90 -13.51 -11.24
C HIS A 42 17.28 -14.30 -10.08
N LYS A 43 17.54 -13.93 -8.81
CA LYS A 43 17.12 -14.71 -7.63
C LYS A 43 15.88 -14.13 -6.96
N HIS A 44 15.71 -12.82 -7.00
CA HIS A 44 14.61 -12.15 -6.32
C HIS A 44 13.40 -11.92 -7.22
N LEU A 45 12.21 -11.92 -6.61
CA LEU A 45 10.98 -11.52 -7.29
C LEU A 45 11.01 -10.00 -7.55
N VAL A 46 10.18 -9.53 -8.47
CA VAL A 46 10.01 -8.12 -8.83
C VAL A 46 8.52 -7.81 -8.95
N THR A 47 8.09 -6.71 -8.35
CA THR A 47 6.72 -6.17 -8.48
C THR A 47 6.77 -4.68 -8.80
N ALA A 48 5.68 -4.15 -9.35
CA ALA A 48 5.59 -2.74 -9.72
C ALA A 48 5.53 -1.83 -8.48
N GLY A 49 4.74 -2.21 -7.47
CA GLY A 49 4.48 -1.38 -6.27
C GLY A 49 3.34 -0.37 -6.46
N ASP A 50 2.55 -0.50 -7.53
CA ASP A 50 1.41 0.36 -7.78
C ASP A 50 0.24 0.08 -6.81
N SER A 51 -0.77 0.96 -6.84
CA SER A 51 -1.97 0.81 -6.01
C SER A 51 -3.02 -0.15 -6.58
N GLY A 52 -2.81 -0.71 -7.77
CA GLY A 52 -3.68 -1.68 -8.39
C GLY A 52 -4.71 -1.11 -9.36
N PHE A 53 -4.61 0.17 -9.77
CA PHE A 53 -5.62 0.77 -10.65
C PHE A 53 -5.69 0.09 -12.01
N TYR A 54 -6.89 -0.04 -12.55
CA TYR A 54 -7.12 -0.63 -13.86
C TYR A 54 -7.20 0.47 -14.92
N CYS A 55 -6.93 0.07 -16.16
CA CYS A 55 -7.52 0.73 -17.32
C CYS A 55 -8.21 -0.31 -18.20
N LEU A 56 -9.51 -0.55 -17.94
CA LEU A 56 -10.26 -1.66 -18.54
C LEU A 56 -10.47 -1.50 -20.06
N GLU A 57 -10.39 -0.27 -20.57
CA GLU A 57 -10.56 0.05 -22.00
C GLU A 57 -9.28 0.58 -22.66
N CYS A 58 -8.15 0.67 -21.94
CA CYS A 58 -6.88 1.09 -22.54
C CYS A 58 -6.30 -0.02 -23.44
N PRO A 59 -5.54 0.34 -24.48
CA PRO A 59 -4.75 -0.62 -25.24
C PRO A 59 -3.65 -1.24 -24.37
N LYS A 60 -3.67 -2.56 -24.25
CA LYS A 60 -2.68 -3.37 -23.51
C LYS A 60 -1.40 -3.57 -24.31
N LEU A 61 -0.25 -3.51 -23.64
CA LEU A 61 1.07 -3.79 -24.23
C LEU A 61 1.51 -5.25 -24.01
N PHE A 62 1.14 -5.83 -22.87
CA PHE A 62 1.57 -7.15 -22.41
C PHE A 62 0.39 -8.09 -22.10
N ALA A 63 -0.69 -7.56 -21.52
CA ALA A 63 -1.85 -8.38 -21.18
C ALA A 63 -2.57 -8.89 -22.45
N LYS A 64 -2.72 -10.21 -22.55
CA LYS A 64 -3.45 -10.87 -23.66
C LYS A 64 -4.94 -11.05 -23.38
N THR A 65 -5.30 -11.02 -22.11
CA THR A 65 -6.65 -11.10 -21.59
C THR A 65 -6.76 -10.06 -20.48
N SER A 66 -7.95 -9.50 -20.30
CA SER A 66 -8.19 -8.42 -19.34
C SER A 66 -9.60 -8.53 -18.78
N THR A 67 -9.81 -7.96 -17.60
CA THR A 67 -11.11 -7.90 -16.98
C THR A 67 -12.07 -7.11 -17.89
N PRO A 68 -13.23 -7.67 -18.26
CA PRO A 68 -14.19 -6.95 -19.08
C PRO A 68 -14.83 -5.82 -18.28
N LYS A 69 -14.97 -4.64 -18.90
CA LYS A 69 -15.68 -3.51 -18.29
C LYS A 69 -17.13 -3.87 -17.96
N ARG A 70 -17.59 -3.47 -16.77
CA ARG A 70 -18.97 -3.64 -16.28
C ARG A 70 -19.37 -2.39 -15.49
N PRO A 71 -20.67 -2.10 -15.34
CA PRO A 71 -21.13 -0.94 -14.56
C PRO A 71 -20.62 -0.92 -13.11
N ALA A 72 -20.33 -2.08 -12.51
CA ALA A 72 -19.77 -2.16 -11.16
C ALA A 72 -18.29 -1.74 -11.06
N LEU A 73 -17.59 -1.65 -12.19
CA LEU A 73 -16.16 -1.33 -12.30
C LEU A 73 -16.00 -0.01 -13.08
N GLU A 74 -16.56 1.06 -12.54
CA GLU A 74 -16.56 2.38 -13.14
C GLU A 74 -15.81 3.41 -12.29
N GLY A 75 -15.34 4.48 -12.94
CA GLY A 75 -14.66 5.60 -12.30
C GLY A 75 -13.14 5.54 -12.37
N PRO A 76 -12.46 6.48 -11.67
CA PRO A 76 -11.02 6.73 -11.83
C PRO A 76 -10.11 5.52 -11.55
N SER A 77 -10.57 4.59 -10.71
CA SER A 77 -9.84 3.36 -10.38
C SER A 77 -9.82 2.34 -11.52
N PHE A 78 -10.66 2.53 -12.55
CA PHE A 78 -10.85 1.56 -13.63
C PHE A 78 -10.67 2.12 -15.05
N ASP A 79 -10.55 3.44 -15.19
CA ASP A 79 -10.48 4.12 -16.49
C ASP A 79 -9.07 4.62 -16.87
N GLY A 80 -8.06 4.31 -16.06
CA GLY A 80 -6.68 4.73 -16.28
C GLY A 80 -6.37 6.17 -15.86
N SER A 81 -7.28 6.87 -15.16
CA SER A 81 -7.08 8.25 -14.68
C SER A 81 -5.82 8.44 -13.83
N TYR A 82 -5.39 7.41 -13.11
CA TYR A 82 -4.16 7.45 -12.31
C TYR A 82 -2.88 7.17 -13.12
N GLY A 83 -3.02 6.88 -14.41
CA GLY A 83 -1.91 6.53 -15.30
C GLY A 83 -1.39 5.11 -15.08
N ILE A 84 -2.21 4.23 -14.51
CA ILE A 84 -1.85 2.86 -14.17
C ILE A 84 -2.85 1.91 -14.82
N ASP A 85 -2.35 0.74 -15.20
CA ASP A 85 -3.14 -0.39 -15.66
C ASP A 85 -2.52 -1.68 -15.10
N THR A 86 -3.00 -2.08 -13.92
CA THR A 86 -2.46 -3.20 -13.15
C THR A 86 -2.38 -4.49 -13.96
N GLU A 87 -3.40 -4.78 -14.77
CA GLU A 87 -3.43 -6.00 -15.58
C GLU A 87 -2.33 -6.03 -16.62
N ASP A 88 -1.96 -4.87 -17.16
CA ASP A 88 -0.88 -4.75 -18.13
C ASP A 88 0.49 -4.77 -17.42
N LEU A 89 0.61 -4.15 -16.26
CA LEU A 89 1.82 -4.18 -15.42
C LEU A 89 2.15 -5.59 -14.95
N VAL A 90 1.20 -6.30 -14.34
CA VAL A 90 1.41 -7.66 -13.86
C VAL A 90 1.66 -8.62 -15.03
N SER A 91 1.18 -8.32 -16.24
CA SER A 91 1.45 -9.12 -17.44
C SER A 91 2.86 -8.95 -18.02
N ILE A 92 3.64 -7.98 -17.55
CA ILE A 92 5.05 -7.82 -17.96
C ILE A 92 5.84 -9.11 -17.62
N PRO A 93 6.65 -9.67 -18.54
CA PRO A 93 7.37 -10.93 -18.29
C PRO A 93 8.34 -10.89 -17.10
N SER A 94 8.92 -9.74 -16.80
CA SER A 94 9.86 -9.52 -15.70
C SER A 94 9.22 -9.07 -14.38
N ILE A 95 7.89 -8.95 -14.32
CA ILE A 95 7.11 -8.75 -13.09
C ILE A 95 6.59 -10.11 -12.64
N ASP A 96 6.85 -10.51 -11.39
CA ASP A 96 6.51 -11.84 -10.88
C ASP A 96 5.14 -11.89 -10.18
N PHE A 97 4.68 -10.78 -9.60
CA PHE A 97 3.39 -10.67 -8.93
C PHE A 97 2.84 -9.23 -8.97
N GLY A 98 1.51 -9.12 -8.91
CA GLY A 98 0.78 -7.85 -8.89
C GLY A 98 0.73 -7.22 -7.51
N SER A 99 0.52 -5.91 -7.48
CA SER A 99 0.46 -5.11 -6.26
C SER A 99 -0.85 -4.33 -6.18
N LEU A 100 -1.41 -4.23 -4.98
CA LEU A 100 -2.55 -3.37 -4.69
C LEU A 100 -2.39 -2.69 -3.35
N GLN A 101 -3.08 -1.55 -3.18
CA GLN A 101 -3.11 -0.80 -1.92
C GLN A 101 -4.53 -0.34 -1.58
N ILE A 102 -4.81 -0.14 -0.29
CA ILE A 102 -6.10 0.39 0.22
C ILE A 102 -5.82 1.54 1.19
N SER A 103 -6.27 2.74 0.83
CA SER A 103 -6.16 3.96 1.63
C SER A 103 -7.35 4.89 1.35
N PRO A 104 -8.53 4.63 1.96
CA PRO A 104 -9.79 5.25 1.57
C PRO A 104 -9.84 6.78 1.75
N GLU A 105 -9.01 7.34 2.64
CA GLU A 105 -8.91 8.79 2.87
C GLU A 105 -8.16 9.50 1.75
N GLN A 106 -7.31 8.77 1.02
CA GLN A 106 -6.56 9.32 -0.11
C GLN A 106 -7.33 9.14 -1.42
N ILE A 107 -8.07 8.04 -1.55
CA ILE A 107 -8.59 7.58 -2.84
C ILE A 107 -9.95 6.97 -2.68
N GLN A 108 -10.85 7.45 -3.53
CA GLN A 108 -12.14 6.84 -3.72
C GLN A 108 -12.04 5.70 -4.74
N LEU A 109 -12.09 4.46 -4.25
CA LEU A 109 -11.97 3.26 -5.11
C LEU A 109 -13.21 3.01 -5.98
N PHE A 110 -14.41 3.27 -5.45
CA PHE A 110 -15.69 3.04 -6.13
C PHE A 110 -16.64 4.24 -6.00
N PRO A 111 -17.68 4.37 -6.85
CA PRO A 111 -18.65 5.48 -6.78
C PRO A 111 -19.31 5.65 -5.40
N VAL A 112 -19.54 6.90 -4.97
CA VAL A 112 -20.15 7.20 -3.67
C VAL A 112 -21.61 6.73 -3.68
N LEU A 113 -21.98 5.93 -2.69
CA LEU A 113 -23.34 5.47 -2.52
C LEU A 113 -24.14 6.45 -1.67
N LYS A 114 -25.31 6.87 -2.17
CA LYS A 114 -26.25 7.67 -1.38
C LYS A 114 -26.76 6.86 -0.19
N LYS A 115 -26.89 7.52 0.97
CA LYS A 115 -27.43 6.94 2.22
C LYS A 115 -26.56 5.85 2.88
N VAL A 116 -25.32 5.67 2.46
CA VAL A 116 -24.34 4.81 3.17
C VAL A 116 -23.40 5.70 3.97
N LYS A 117 -23.07 5.29 5.20
CA LYS A 117 -22.09 6.03 6.01
C LYS A 117 -20.70 5.92 5.37
N PRO A 118 -19.91 7.01 5.29
CA PRO A 118 -18.60 7.00 4.61
C PRO A 118 -17.67 5.87 5.09
N ALA A 119 -17.55 5.66 6.40
CA ALA A 119 -16.72 4.61 6.97
C ALA A 119 -17.21 3.19 6.59
N THR A 120 -18.53 2.96 6.58
CA THR A 120 -19.09 1.67 6.15
C THR A 120 -18.82 1.41 4.68
N GLN A 121 -18.95 2.45 3.84
CA GLN A 121 -18.63 2.35 2.42
C GLN A 121 -17.14 2.07 2.21
N ALA A 122 -16.24 2.84 2.84
CA ALA A 122 -14.79 2.68 2.72
C ALA A 122 -14.32 1.25 3.04
N ILE A 123 -14.84 0.66 4.12
CA ILE A 123 -14.51 -0.71 4.53
C ILE A 123 -15.03 -1.72 3.50
N GLY A 124 -16.28 -1.59 3.07
CA GLY A 124 -16.87 -2.48 2.07
C GLY A 124 -16.17 -2.39 0.71
N ASP A 125 -15.81 -1.18 0.30
CA ASP A 125 -15.11 -0.91 -0.96
C ASP A 125 -13.70 -1.50 -0.97
N GLY A 126 -12.98 -1.51 0.17
CA GLY A 126 -11.72 -2.25 0.29
C GLY A 126 -11.89 -3.77 0.10
N GLY A 127 -12.97 -4.37 0.60
CA GLY A 127 -13.28 -5.77 0.36
C GLY A 127 -13.57 -6.07 -1.12
N LYS A 128 -14.36 -5.21 -1.79
CA LYS A 128 -14.60 -5.31 -3.24
C LYS A 128 -13.31 -5.17 -4.04
N TRP A 129 -12.41 -4.27 -3.63
CA TRP A 129 -11.13 -4.07 -4.29
C TRP A 129 -10.28 -5.35 -4.28
N ILE A 130 -10.19 -5.99 -3.11
CA ILE A 130 -9.53 -7.29 -2.94
C ILE A 130 -10.20 -8.36 -3.81
N GLU A 131 -11.53 -8.37 -3.88
CA GLU A 131 -12.25 -9.33 -4.72
C GLU A 131 -11.92 -9.16 -6.20
N VAL A 132 -11.87 -7.93 -6.72
CA VAL A 132 -11.50 -7.68 -8.13
C VAL A 132 -10.06 -8.13 -8.41
N HIS A 133 -9.11 -7.82 -7.53
CA HIS A 133 -7.72 -8.28 -7.67
C HIS A 133 -7.57 -9.80 -7.54
N SER A 134 -8.34 -10.44 -6.66
CA SER A 134 -8.41 -11.90 -6.57
C SER A 134 -8.84 -12.52 -7.91
N GLN A 135 -9.81 -11.91 -8.62
CA GLN A 135 -10.18 -12.35 -9.96
C GLN A 135 -9.08 -12.09 -11.00
N THR A 136 -8.35 -10.98 -10.88
CA THR A 136 -7.19 -10.68 -11.73
C THR A 136 -6.07 -11.71 -11.55
N SER A 137 -5.77 -12.11 -10.31
CA SER A 137 -4.81 -13.18 -10.00
C SER A 137 -5.16 -14.48 -10.72
N ILE A 138 -6.43 -14.91 -10.66
CA ILE A 138 -6.92 -16.08 -11.39
C ILE A 138 -6.79 -15.89 -12.92
N LEU A 139 -7.24 -14.74 -13.42
CA LEU A 139 -7.29 -14.44 -14.85
C LEU A 139 -5.91 -14.47 -15.50
N LEU A 140 -4.93 -13.86 -14.83
CA LEU A 140 -3.57 -13.67 -15.33
C LEU A 140 -2.60 -14.76 -14.84
N LYS A 141 -3.03 -15.61 -13.91
CA LYS A 141 -2.26 -16.70 -13.31
C LYS A 141 -0.95 -16.20 -12.69
N LYS A 142 -1.04 -15.06 -12.00
CA LYS A 142 0.07 -14.46 -11.25
C LYS A 142 -0.41 -14.08 -9.85
N PRO A 143 0.42 -14.29 -8.81
CA PRO A 143 0.09 -13.85 -7.46
C PRO A 143 -0.21 -12.36 -7.39
N GLU A 144 -0.99 -11.96 -6.38
CA GLU A 144 -1.29 -10.56 -6.07
C GLU A 144 -1.01 -10.33 -4.58
N ALA A 145 -0.45 -9.18 -4.22
CA ALA A 145 -0.17 -8.83 -2.83
C ALA A 145 -0.71 -7.45 -2.47
N LEU A 146 -1.48 -7.39 -1.38
CA LEU A 146 -1.93 -6.15 -0.78
C LEU A 146 -0.76 -5.54 0.02
N LEU A 147 0.01 -4.68 -0.64
CA LEU A 147 1.27 -4.14 -0.14
C LEU A 147 1.09 -3.06 0.92
N SER A 148 -0.10 -2.44 0.98
CA SER A 148 -0.43 -1.43 1.95
C SER A 148 -1.94 -1.39 2.15
N SER A 149 -2.39 -1.46 3.40
CA SER A 149 -3.81 -1.34 3.73
C SER A 149 -4.00 -0.63 5.06
N GLY A 150 -4.88 0.36 5.09
CA GLY A 150 -5.17 1.10 6.30
C GLY A 150 -6.35 2.04 6.15
N ILE A 151 -6.93 2.41 7.29
CA ILE A 151 -7.95 3.45 7.43
C ILE A 151 -7.56 4.29 8.64
N VAL A 152 -7.61 5.62 8.52
CA VAL A 152 -7.01 6.53 9.50
C VAL A 152 -7.93 6.63 10.73
N PRO A 153 -7.46 6.30 11.95
CA PRO A 153 -8.25 6.52 13.16
C PRO A 153 -8.35 8.02 13.47
N LYS A 154 -9.45 8.42 14.15
CA LYS A 154 -9.64 9.80 14.64
C LYS A 154 -8.45 10.33 15.44
N THR A 155 -7.81 9.47 16.23
CA THR A 155 -6.64 9.82 17.06
C THR A 155 -5.41 10.21 16.25
N ASN A 156 -5.29 9.70 15.02
CA ASN A 156 -4.12 9.91 14.16
C ASN A 156 -4.39 10.88 13.01
N TRP A 157 -5.61 11.42 12.90
CA TRP A 157 -5.99 12.33 11.82
C TRP A 157 -5.05 13.54 11.68
N LYS A 158 -4.57 14.09 12.81
CA LYS A 158 -3.61 15.20 12.82
C LYS A 158 -2.25 14.89 12.19
N TYR A 159 -1.93 13.61 11.98
CA TYR A 159 -0.69 13.15 11.34
C TYR A 159 -0.90 12.76 9.86
N PHE A 160 -2.14 12.78 9.38
CA PHE A 160 -2.46 12.38 8.02
C PHE A 160 -1.96 13.41 7.00
N VAL A 161 -1.26 12.92 5.97
CA VAL A 161 -0.80 13.71 4.83
C VAL A 161 -1.43 13.13 3.56
N PRO A 162 -2.29 13.88 2.86
CA PRO A 162 -2.83 13.46 1.56
C PRO A 162 -1.73 13.31 0.49
N ASN A 163 -1.87 12.39 -0.46
CA ASN A 163 -0.82 12.13 -1.47
C ASN A 163 -0.47 13.34 -2.34
N ASN A 164 -1.39 14.28 -2.53
CA ASN A 164 -1.14 15.51 -3.27
C ASN A 164 -0.52 16.64 -2.44
N GLN A 165 -0.09 16.34 -1.20
CA GLN A 165 0.52 17.29 -0.27
C GLN A 165 1.83 16.73 0.29
N SER A 166 2.70 17.64 0.77
CA SER A 166 3.97 17.29 1.42
C SER A 166 4.02 17.69 2.90
N THR A 167 2.94 18.25 3.43
CA THR A 167 2.83 18.76 4.80
C THR A 167 1.54 18.28 5.45
N LEU A 168 1.51 18.31 6.78
CA LEU A 168 0.30 18.04 7.56
C LEU A 168 -0.85 18.97 7.17
N GLN A 169 -2.08 18.47 7.36
CA GLN A 169 -3.26 19.29 7.20
C GLN A 169 -3.26 20.46 8.20
N PRO A 170 -3.67 21.67 7.78
CA PRO A 170 -3.82 22.80 8.70
C PRO A 170 -4.82 22.51 9.82
N ASP A 171 -4.68 23.24 10.93
CA ASP A 171 -5.68 23.22 12.00
C ASP A 171 -7.07 23.64 11.45
N GLY A 172 -8.11 22.94 11.92
CA GLY A 172 -9.50 23.21 11.54
C GLY A 172 -10.02 22.42 10.34
N VAL A 173 -9.20 21.61 9.66
CA VAL A 173 -9.69 20.64 8.67
C VAL A 173 -10.57 19.60 9.37
N PRO A 174 -11.81 19.34 8.91
CA PRO A 174 -12.70 18.36 9.51
C PRO A 174 -12.04 16.98 9.63
N CYS A 175 -12.18 16.36 10.80
CA CYS A 175 -11.70 15.00 11.01
C CYS A 175 -12.59 14.00 10.26
N HIS A 176 -12.00 13.31 9.29
CA HIS A 176 -12.65 12.21 8.56
C HIS A 176 -12.18 10.84 9.04
N GLY A 177 -11.36 10.79 10.08
CA GLY A 177 -10.90 9.54 10.67
C GLY A 177 -12.04 8.72 11.28
N VAL A 178 -11.81 7.42 11.41
CA VAL A 178 -12.79 6.44 11.89
C VAL A 178 -12.55 6.05 13.35
N GLU A 179 -13.56 5.42 13.96
CA GLU A 179 -13.42 4.85 15.31
C GLU A 179 -12.47 3.65 15.30
N ARG A 180 -11.79 3.41 16.43
CA ARG A 180 -10.82 2.32 16.56
C ARG A 180 -11.37 0.94 16.15
N PHE A 181 -12.58 0.61 16.58
CA PHE A 181 -13.20 -0.67 16.21
C PHE A 181 -13.41 -0.81 14.69
N GLN A 182 -13.57 0.30 13.97
CA GLN A 182 -13.70 0.30 12.51
C GLN A 182 -12.36 0.02 11.84
N VAL A 183 -11.26 0.52 12.41
CA VAL A 183 -9.89 0.19 11.99
C VAL A 183 -9.63 -1.30 12.15
N GLU A 184 -9.82 -1.83 13.37
CA GLU A 184 -9.60 -3.25 13.69
C GLU A 184 -10.47 -4.17 12.81
N TYR A 185 -11.74 -3.81 12.64
CA TYR A 185 -12.67 -4.53 11.78
C TYR A 185 -12.23 -4.48 10.31
N SER A 186 -11.77 -3.32 9.81
CA SER A 186 -11.34 -3.19 8.41
C SER A 186 -10.17 -4.09 8.07
N ILE A 187 -9.12 -4.10 8.91
CA ILE A 187 -7.93 -4.93 8.68
C ILE A 187 -8.29 -6.41 8.77
N THR A 188 -9.08 -6.81 9.78
CA THR A 188 -9.52 -8.21 9.92
C THR A 188 -10.36 -8.65 8.72
N TYR A 189 -11.29 -7.81 8.28
CA TYR A 189 -12.17 -8.09 7.15
C TYR A 189 -11.39 -8.19 5.84
N TRP A 190 -10.50 -7.24 5.55
CA TRP A 190 -9.67 -7.24 4.36
C TRP A 190 -8.68 -8.40 4.33
N ALA A 191 -8.02 -8.70 5.46
CA ALA A 191 -7.15 -9.87 5.57
C ALA A 191 -7.92 -11.18 5.34
N SER A 192 -9.12 -11.30 5.93
CA SER A 192 -9.98 -12.47 5.69
C SER A 192 -10.44 -12.57 4.23
N ALA A 193 -10.79 -11.46 3.59
CA ALA A 193 -11.16 -11.44 2.17
C ALA A 193 -9.99 -11.86 1.27
N ALA A 194 -8.76 -11.45 1.61
CA ALA A 194 -7.56 -11.85 0.87
C ALA A 194 -7.24 -13.34 1.06
N ILE A 195 -7.22 -13.83 2.30
CA ILE A 195 -6.95 -15.25 2.66
C ILE A 195 -7.98 -16.20 2.02
N ASN A 196 -9.25 -15.81 2.00
CA ASN A 196 -10.30 -16.60 1.36
C ASN A 196 -10.41 -16.37 -0.15
N GLY A 197 -9.63 -15.42 -0.68
CA GLY A 197 -9.50 -15.11 -2.09
C GLY A 197 -8.19 -15.63 -2.67
N ASN A 198 -7.67 -14.93 -3.68
CA ASN A 198 -6.41 -15.25 -4.37
C ASN A 198 -5.43 -14.07 -4.27
N VAL A 199 -5.38 -13.45 -3.09
CA VAL A 199 -4.40 -12.41 -2.75
C VAL A 199 -3.47 -13.01 -1.69
N ASP A 200 -2.23 -13.25 -2.10
CA ASP A 200 -1.25 -14.12 -1.43
C ASP A 200 -0.53 -13.45 -0.25
N GLY A 201 -0.73 -12.15 -0.05
CA GLY A 201 -0.12 -11.39 1.03
C GLY A 201 -0.90 -10.15 1.40
N VAL A 202 -0.92 -9.83 2.70
CA VAL A 202 -1.57 -8.64 3.25
C VAL A 202 -0.61 -7.92 4.18
N LEU A 203 -0.29 -6.69 3.85
CA LEU A 203 0.52 -5.79 4.65
C LEU A 203 -0.36 -4.63 5.12
N GLN A 204 -0.27 -4.35 6.42
CA GLN A 204 -0.95 -3.23 7.04
C GLN A 204 -0.04 -2.00 7.05
N ALA A 205 -0.58 -0.86 6.63
CA ALA A 205 0.08 0.43 6.80
C ALA A 205 -0.30 1.03 8.16
N ASN A 206 0.60 1.60 8.96
CA ASN A 206 2.03 1.29 9.05
C ASN A 206 2.31 0.63 10.40
N TRP A 207 3.47 0.01 10.56
CA TRP A 207 3.90 -0.46 11.87
C TRP A 207 4.55 0.69 12.65
N LEU A 208 4.14 0.89 13.92
CA LEU A 208 4.69 1.93 14.78
C LEU A 208 5.38 1.33 16.00
N GLN A 209 6.57 1.85 16.28
CA GLN A 209 7.39 1.47 17.42
C GLN A 209 7.70 2.71 18.27
N GLU A 210 7.49 2.57 19.58
CA GLU A 210 7.95 3.52 20.58
C GLU A 210 9.32 3.12 21.13
N GLY A 211 9.91 3.99 21.95
CA GLY A 211 11.14 3.63 22.66
C GLY A 211 12.38 3.68 21.76
N LEU A 212 12.31 4.35 20.61
CA LEU A 212 13.44 4.49 19.70
C LEU A 212 14.43 5.52 20.26
N THR A 213 15.72 5.23 20.17
CA THR A 213 16.73 6.24 20.46
C THR A 213 16.58 7.39 19.47
N SER A 214 16.51 8.63 19.98
CA SER A 214 16.35 9.85 19.18
C SER A 214 17.49 10.14 18.21
N HIS A 215 18.51 9.29 18.17
CA HIS A 215 19.64 9.34 17.26
C HIS A 215 19.73 7.99 16.55
N GLY A 216 19.91 7.99 15.22
CA GLY A 216 20.25 6.78 14.46
C GLY A 216 21.48 6.09 15.07
N THR A 217 21.70 4.82 14.74
CA THR A 217 22.85 4.04 15.21
C THR A 217 24.18 4.74 14.91
N THR A 218 24.65 5.58 15.83
CA THR A 218 25.98 6.18 15.71
C THR A 218 27.00 5.11 16.04
N ASN A 219 28.01 5.00 15.18
CA ASN A 219 29.18 4.15 15.36
C ASN A 219 29.68 4.20 16.84
N PRO A 220 29.95 3.04 17.48
CA PRO A 220 30.25 2.92 18.91
C PRO A 220 31.47 3.73 19.39
N ILE A 221 32.31 4.23 18.47
CA ILE A 221 33.42 5.14 18.81
C ILE A 221 32.90 6.50 19.31
N TRP A 222 31.71 6.93 18.87
CA TRP A 222 31.07 8.20 19.27
C TRP A 222 30.18 8.08 20.53
N ASP A 223 29.79 6.85 20.89
CA ASP A 223 28.86 6.52 21.99
C ASP A 223 29.44 6.72 23.40
N ARG A 224 30.78 6.82 23.54
CA ARG A 224 31.41 7.06 24.85
C ARG A 224 31.02 8.40 25.50
N ARG A 225 30.47 9.36 24.75
CA ARG A 225 29.93 10.63 25.29
C ARG A 225 28.41 10.60 25.51
N ALA A 226 27.66 9.74 24.83
CA ALA A 226 26.19 9.70 24.89
C ALA A 226 25.65 8.97 26.14
N LYS A 227 26.43 8.07 26.75
CA LYS A 227 26.07 7.31 27.97
C LYS A 227 25.79 8.14 29.24
N ARG A 228 25.84 9.48 29.19
CA ARG A 228 25.64 10.34 30.37
C ARG A 228 24.32 11.10 30.40
N GLN A 229 23.46 10.99 29.40
CA GLN A 229 22.13 11.58 29.45
C GLN A 229 21.11 10.56 28.95
N SER A 230 20.09 10.31 29.76
CA SER A 230 18.85 9.65 29.35
C SER A 230 18.20 10.51 28.27
N ALA A 231 18.64 10.35 27.02
CA ALA A 231 18.02 11.00 25.88
C ALA A 231 16.55 10.53 25.84
N PRO A 232 15.57 11.43 25.63
CA PRO A 232 14.19 11.02 25.45
C PRO A 232 14.11 10.00 24.32
N LEU A 233 13.45 8.88 24.58
CA LEU A 233 13.07 7.95 23.53
C LEU A 233 11.96 8.59 22.69
N GLY A 234 12.01 8.39 21.38
CA GLY A 234 11.02 8.87 20.42
C GLY A 234 10.21 7.75 19.78
N ASP A 235 9.27 8.14 18.93
CA ASP A 235 8.42 7.24 18.17
C ASP A 235 8.91 7.15 16.72
N SER A 236 8.63 6.04 16.04
CA SER A 236 8.81 5.98 14.59
C SER A 236 7.91 7.00 13.89
N PRO A 237 8.32 7.52 12.72
CA PRO A 237 7.48 8.40 11.91
C PRO A 237 6.11 7.78 11.62
N GLN A 238 5.06 8.60 11.61
CA GLN A 238 3.67 8.20 11.39
C GLN A 238 3.06 9.07 10.30
N ASN A 239 2.33 8.45 9.37
CA ASN A 239 1.61 9.10 8.27
C ASN A 239 0.07 9.11 8.46
N GLY A 240 -0.38 8.74 9.66
CA GLY A 240 -1.79 8.66 10.05
C GLY A 240 -2.33 7.24 10.11
N TYR A 241 -1.72 6.29 9.39
CA TYR A 241 -2.26 4.94 9.21
C TYR A 241 -1.83 3.94 10.28
N ALA A 242 -0.75 4.18 11.04
CA ALA A 242 -0.31 3.18 12.02
C ALA A 242 -1.38 2.88 13.08
N ASN A 243 -1.63 1.59 13.26
CA ASN A 243 -2.66 1.10 14.18
C ASN A 243 -2.19 1.16 15.64
N GLU A 244 -3.16 1.41 16.51
CA GLU A 244 -3.04 1.27 17.96
C GLU A 244 -3.66 -0.08 18.39
N PRO A 245 -3.06 -0.81 19.35
CA PRO A 245 -1.96 -0.38 20.19
C PRO A 245 -0.62 -0.48 19.45
N ARG A 246 0.26 0.46 19.77
CA ARG A 246 1.67 0.40 19.41
C ARG A 246 2.27 -0.89 19.94
N TYR A 247 3.30 -1.39 19.28
CA TYR A 247 4.02 -2.55 19.81
C TYR A 247 4.66 -2.18 21.16
N GLU A 248 4.06 -2.67 22.26
CA GLU A 248 4.57 -2.53 23.63
C GLU A 248 5.57 -3.66 23.98
N GLY A 249 6.43 -4.04 23.04
CA GLY A 249 7.59 -4.87 23.35
C GLY A 249 8.81 -3.97 23.52
N ALA A 250 9.66 -4.25 24.51
CA ALA A 250 10.99 -3.65 24.52
C ALA A 250 11.63 -3.90 23.15
N ALA A 251 12.43 -2.96 22.66
CA ALA A 251 13.38 -3.19 21.57
C ALA A 251 14.46 -4.20 22.03
N THR A 252 14.05 -5.37 22.52
CA THR A 252 14.91 -6.52 22.64
C THR A 252 15.31 -6.82 21.22
N GLY A 253 16.61 -6.78 20.91
CA GLY A 253 17.17 -7.00 19.58
C GLY A 253 16.89 -8.40 19.05
N GLN A 254 15.61 -8.73 18.93
CA GLN A 254 15.12 -9.96 18.39
C GLN A 254 15.25 -9.87 16.88
N THR A 255 15.97 -10.83 16.32
CA THR A 255 16.10 -10.92 14.88
C THR A 255 14.75 -11.31 14.26
N ALA A 256 14.57 -11.08 12.96
CA ALA A 256 13.35 -11.47 12.26
C ALA A 256 13.03 -12.97 12.46
N GLU A 257 14.04 -13.83 12.63
CA GLU A 257 13.86 -15.25 12.94
C GLU A 257 13.22 -15.49 14.31
N GLN A 258 13.54 -14.68 15.32
CA GLN A 258 12.97 -14.84 16.67
C GLN A 258 11.48 -14.45 16.69
N PHE A 259 11.10 -13.41 15.94
CA PHE A 259 9.69 -13.05 15.75
C PHE A 259 8.90 -14.18 15.06
N ALA A 260 9.43 -14.72 13.96
CA ALA A 260 8.80 -15.82 13.21
C ALA A 260 8.63 -17.09 14.06
N SER A 261 9.55 -17.38 14.97
CA SER A 261 9.47 -18.53 15.88
C SER A 261 8.43 -18.37 17.00
N SER A 262 8.02 -17.13 17.28
CA SER A 262 7.07 -16.79 18.36
C SER A 262 5.63 -16.59 17.87
N ALA A 263 5.44 -16.53 16.55
CA ALA A 263 4.11 -16.45 15.97
C ALA A 263 3.36 -17.78 16.22
N PRO A 264 2.07 -17.74 16.59
CA PRO A 264 1.27 -18.95 16.70
C PRO A 264 1.27 -19.69 15.36
N PRO A 265 1.29 -21.04 15.37
CA PRO A 265 1.24 -21.82 14.14
C PRO A 265 -0.04 -21.50 13.37
N VAL A 266 0.11 -21.34 12.06
CA VAL A 266 -0.97 -21.11 11.09
C VAL A 266 -1.91 -22.33 11.03
#